data_AF-A0A366DVM3-F1
#
_entry.id   AF-A0A366DVM3-F1
#
_cell.length_a   1.000
_cell.length_b   1.000
_cell.length_c   1.000
_cell.angle_alpha   90.00
_cell.angle_beta   90.00
_cell.angle_gamma   90.00
#
_symmetry.space_group_name_H-M   'P 1'
#
loop_
_entity.id
_entity.type
_entity.pdbx_description
1 polymer ?
#
loop_
_entity_poly.entity_id
_entity_poly.type
_entity_poly.pdbx_seq_one_letter_code
_entity_poly.pdbx_strand_id
1 'polypeptide(L)'
;MSSAAHPRTQVRRDTTSLPARLVAPLTAAPTAIRRFGAPDRRDIPAGRRATHAALLTLLWFPALVLAVMSVIMLVRGLGYGFVIDDDGWVNAWGGPSLAGAWIVHALVGLFGTGVAMLGMLGLGAMIDRIDRRYLGAGGPVWPVPLTVVLAAIAVLFLIAWSSQI
;
A
#
# COMPACT_ATOMS: atom_id res chain seq x y z
N MET A 1 13.79 -26.16 71.47
CA MET A 1 13.26 -26.47 70.12
C MET A 1 14.01 -25.57 69.15
N SER A 2 14.96 -26.15 68.42
CA SER A 2 15.99 -25.45 67.64
C SER A 2 15.46 -25.17 66.22
N SER A 3 15.43 -23.90 65.83
CA SER A 3 14.98 -23.45 64.50
C SER A 3 16.19 -23.35 63.57
N ALA A 4 16.29 -24.27 62.61
CA ALA A 4 17.36 -24.31 61.63
C ALA A 4 17.11 -23.29 60.51
N ALA A 5 18.04 -22.35 60.35
CA ALA A 5 18.06 -21.37 59.28
C ALA A 5 18.49 -22.02 57.94
N HIS A 6 17.73 -21.75 56.88
CA HIS A 6 18.08 -22.14 55.51
C HIS A 6 18.84 -20.99 54.80
N PRO A 7 20.05 -21.22 54.27
CA PRO A 7 20.77 -20.22 53.49
C PRO A 7 20.18 -20.13 52.07
N ARG A 8 19.61 -18.97 51.72
CA ARG A 8 19.22 -18.65 50.34
C ARG A 8 20.46 -18.30 49.53
N THR A 9 20.85 -19.18 48.63
CA THR A 9 21.84 -18.93 47.59
C THR A 9 21.30 -17.90 46.60
N GLN A 10 21.90 -16.70 46.61
CA GLN A 10 21.69 -15.69 45.57
C GLN A 10 22.37 -16.15 44.27
N VAL A 11 21.57 -16.53 43.28
CA VAL A 11 22.05 -16.76 41.92
C VAL A 11 22.19 -15.41 41.23
N ARG A 12 23.45 -14.96 41.12
CA ARG A 12 23.93 -13.82 40.34
C ARG A 12 23.53 -14.01 38.86
N ARG A 13 22.65 -13.16 38.33
CA ARG A 13 22.41 -13.07 36.89
C ARG A 13 23.36 -12.04 36.31
N ASP A 14 24.35 -12.52 35.56
CA ASP A 14 25.26 -11.66 34.80
C ASP A 14 24.48 -10.95 33.67
N THR A 15 24.55 -9.62 33.72
CA THR A 15 23.94 -8.69 32.78
C THR A 15 24.87 -8.46 31.59
N THR A 16 24.75 -9.30 30.56
CA THR A 16 25.33 -9.01 29.23
C THR A 16 24.39 -9.49 28.11
N SER A 17 23.12 -9.07 28.15
CA SER A 17 22.25 -9.14 26.97
C SER A 17 22.44 -7.86 26.15
N LEU A 18 23.32 -7.94 25.16
CA LEU A 18 23.38 -7.03 24.02
C LEU A 18 21.98 -6.91 23.40
N PRO A 19 21.54 -5.71 22.97
CA PRO A 19 20.21 -5.52 22.42
C PRO A 19 20.08 -6.25 21.07
N ALA A 20 19.46 -7.43 21.10
CA ALA A 20 19.00 -8.19 19.93
C ALA A 20 17.84 -7.49 19.19
N ARG A 21 17.89 -6.16 19.03
CA ARG A 21 16.89 -5.33 18.36
C ARG A 21 17.34 -4.85 16.97
N LEU A 22 18.54 -5.20 16.51
CA LEU A 22 19.12 -4.65 15.28
C LEU A 22 19.30 -5.65 14.14
N VAL A 23 18.82 -6.89 14.28
CA VAL A 23 18.77 -7.87 13.19
C VAL A 23 17.46 -8.65 13.29
N ALA A 24 16.33 -7.97 13.05
CA ALA A 24 15.09 -8.67 12.76
C ALA A 24 15.11 -9.02 11.26
N PRO A 25 15.16 -10.31 10.88
CA PRO A 25 15.12 -10.68 9.48
C PRO A 25 13.75 -10.31 8.87
N LEU A 26 13.78 -9.87 7.61
CA LEU A 26 12.63 -9.55 6.75
C LEU A 26 11.68 -10.75 6.48
N THR A 27 11.80 -11.82 7.27
CA THR A 27 11.06 -13.09 7.15
C THR A 27 10.06 -13.30 8.29
N ALA A 28 9.71 -12.24 9.02
CA ALA A 28 8.55 -12.24 9.92
C ALA A 28 7.23 -12.30 9.11
N ALA A 29 7.04 -13.41 8.40
CA ALA A 29 5.73 -13.86 7.93
C ALA A 29 4.80 -14.00 9.14
N PRO A 30 3.52 -13.63 9.00
CA PRO A 30 2.70 -13.14 10.10
C PRO A 30 2.34 -14.29 11.06
N THR A 31 2.97 -14.28 12.23
CA THR A 31 2.54 -15.07 13.40
C THR A 31 1.12 -14.72 13.87
N ALA A 32 0.49 -13.69 13.29
CA ALA A 32 -0.89 -13.31 13.54
C ALA A 32 -1.92 -14.36 13.05
N ILE A 33 -1.59 -15.22 12.08
CA ILE A 33 -2.52 -16.25 11.58
C ILE A 33 -2.79 -17.34 12.63
N ARG A 34 -1.89 -17.53 13.61
CA ARG A 34 -2.04 -18.58 14.63
C ARG A 34 -2.80 -18.18 15.89
N ARG A 35 -3.11 -16.89 16.09
CA ARG A 35 -3.65 -16.38 17.36
C ARG A 35 -5.16 -16.22 17.40
N PHE A 36 -5.82 -16.24 16.25
CA PHE A 36 -7.26 -16.29 16.13
C PHE A 36 -7.59 -17.61 15.46
N GLY A 37 -8.24 -18.54 16.17
CA GLY A 37 -8.77 -19.74 15.53
C GLY A 37 -9.59 -19.28 14.32
N ALA A 38 -9.18 -19.68 13.12
CA ALA A 38 -9.83 -19.22 11.91
C ALA A 38 -11.31 -19.65 12.00
N PRO A 39 -12.28 -18.72 12.04
CA PRO A 39 -13.68 -19.10 12.01
C PRO A 39 -13.91 -19.97 10.78
N ASP A 40 -14.67 -21.07 10.93
CA ASP A 40 -15.00 -21.89 9.76
C ASP A 40 -15.67 -20.97 8.74
N ARG A 41 -15.07 -20.85 7.55
CA ARG A 41 -15.55 -19.96 6.48
C ARG A 41 -17.00 -20.26 6.09
N ARG A 42 -17.47 -21.47 6.41
CA ARG A 42 -18.86 -21.93 6.22
C ARG A 42 -19.87 -21.19 7.09
N ASP A 43 -19.45 -20.72 8.27
CA ASP A 43 -20.32 -20.07 9.25
C ASP A 43 -20.55 -18.57 8.97
N ILE A 44 -19.82 -18.00 8.00
CA ILE A 44 -19.95 -16.59 7.64
C ILE A 44 -21.28 -16.39 6.87
N PRO A 45 -22.17 -15.48 7.30
CA PRO A 45 -23.42 -15.22 6.57
C PRO A 45 -23.18 -14.81 5.12
N ALA A 46 -24.01 -15.29 4.19
CA ALA A 46 -23.85 -15.02 2.75
C ALA A 46 -23.80 -13.52 2.42
N GLY A 47 -24.62 -12.70 3.08
CA GLY A 47 -24.61 -11.24 2.90
C GLY A 47 -23.28 -10.59 3.31
N ARG A 48 -22.62 -11.11 4.36
CA ARG A 48 -21.30 -10.62 4.79
C ARG A 48 -20.22 -10.98 3.75
N ARG A 49 -20.28 -12.18 3.18
CA ARG A 49 -19.38 -12.59 2.07
C ARG A 49 -19.58 -11.72 0.84
N ALA A 50 -20.84 -11.48 0.44
CA ALA A 50 -21.15 -10.64 -0.71
C ALA A 50 -20.67 -9.20 -0.52
N THR A 51 -20.88 -8.61 0.67
CA THR A 51 -20.40 -7.26 0.99
C THR A 51 -18.88 -7.17 0.94
N HIS A 52 -18.18 -8.17 1.49
CA HIS A 52 -16.72 -8.22 1.46
C HIS A 52 -16.18 -8.32 0.03
N ALA A 53 -16.74 -9.24 -0.77
CA ALA A 53 -16.39 -9.36 -2.19
C ALA A 53 -16.63 -8.05 -2.94
N ALA A 54 -17.80 -7.42 -2.75
CA ALA A 54 -18.12 -6.14 -3.39
C ALA A 54 -17.13 -5.03 -3.03
N LEU A 55 -16.72 -4.92 -1.75
CA LEU A 55 -15.74 -3.93 -1.30
C LEU A 55 -14.36 -4.19 -1.90
N LEU A 56 -13.92 -5.45 -1.97
CA LEU A 56 -12.65 -5.79 -2.60
C LEU A 56 -12.67 -5.49 -4.10
N THR A 57 -13.74 -5.87 -4.80
CA THR A 57 -13.93 -5.53 -6.22
C THR A 57 -13.91 -4.03 -6.44
N LEU A 58 -14.58 -3.27 -5.58
CA LEU A 58 -14.63 -1.81 -5.68
C LEU A 58 -13.25 -1.18 -5.46
N LEU A 59 -12.39 -1.79 -4.64
CA LEU A 59 -11.03 -1.32 -4.38
C LEU A 59 -10.02 -1.77 -5.47
N TRP A 60 -10.29 -2.87 -6.16
CA TRP A 60 -9.50 -3.27 -7.33
C TRP A 60 -9.57 -2.24 -8.46
N PHE A 61 -10.70 -1.54 -8.59
CA PHE A 61 -10.89 -0.53 -9.62
C PHE A 61 -9.90 0.66 -9.53
N PRO A 62 -9.81 1.41 -8.41
CA PRO A 62 -8.81 2.47 -8.28
C PRO A 62 -7.37 1.92 -8.31
N ALA A 63 -7.13 0.70 -7.82
CA ALA A 63 -5.81 0.07 -7.94
C ALA A 63 -5.40 -0.14 -9.41
N LEU A 64 -6.32 -0.61 -10.24
CA LEU A 64 -6.11 -0.78 -11.67
C LEU A 64 -5.87 0.57 -12.36
N VAL A 65 -6.66 1.60 -12.05
CA VAL A 65 -6.47 2.94 -12.60
C VAL A 65 -5.09 3.48 -12.22
N LEU A 66 -4.68 3.39 -10.95
CA LEU A 66 -3.34 3.79 -10.53
C LEU A 66 -2.24 3.01 -11.25
N ALA A 67 -2.41 1.70 -11.46
CA ALA A 67 -1.43 0.88 -12.16
C ALA A 67 -1.26 1.29 -13.62
N VAL A 68 -2.36 1.41 -14.35
CA VAL A 68 -2.35 1.83 -15.75
C VAL A 68 -1.78 3.24 -15.89
N MET A 69 -2.22 4.18 -15.04
CA MET A 69 -1.69 5.55 -15.05
C MET A 69 -0.20 5.60 -14.69
N SER A 70 0.27 4.77 -13.76
CA SER A 70 1.70 4.67 -13.42
C SER A 70 2.55 4.30 -14.64
N VAL A 71 2.08 3.31 -15.40
CA VAL A 71 2.77 2.83 -16.61
C VAL A 71 2.76 3.91 -17.68
N ILE A 72 1.60 4.53 -17.95
CA ILE A 72 1.48 5.60 -18.94
C ILE A 72 2.40 6.77 -18.59
N MET A 73 2.39 7.24 -17.33
CA MET A 73 3.24 8.35 -16.89
C MET A 73 4.73 8.02 -16.98
N LEU A 74 5.12 6.81 -16.61
CA LEU A 74 6.51 6.37 -16.69
C LEU A 74 6.99 6.30 -18.14
N VAL A 75 6.22 5.63 -19.01
CA VAL A 75 6.54 5.48 -20.43
C VAL A 75 6.57 6.84 -21.12
N ARG A 76 5.58 7.70 -20.87
CA ARG A 76 5.51 9.04 -21.48
C ARG A 76 6.62 9.96 -20.97
N GLY A 77 6.93 9.91 -19.68
CA GLY A 77 7.98 10.74 -19.08
C GLY A 77 9.37 10.35 -19.60
N LEU A 78 9.73 9.07 -19.51
CA LEU A 78 11.04 8.58 -19.97
C LEU A 78 11.17 8.59 -21.49
N GLY A 79 10.08 8.29 -22.19
CA GLY A 79 10.00 8.23 -23.64
C GLY A 79 9.93 9.60 -24.34
N TYR A 80 9.74 10.70 -23.59
CA TYR A 80 9.49 12.04 -24.14
C TYR A 80 10.48 12.44 -25.24
N GLY A 81 11.77 12.20 -25.03
CA GLY A 81 12.84 12.60 -25.95
C GLY A 81 12.98 11.72 -27.19
N PHE A 82 12.26 10.60 -27.27
CA PHE A 82 12.34 9.64 -28.38
C PHE A 82 11.12 9.67 -29.30
N VAL A 83 10.02 10.29 -28.85
CA VAL A 83 8.71 10.25 -29.53
C VAL A 83 8.32 11.62 -30.10
N ILE A 84 9.03 12.68 -29.74
CA ILE A 84 8.73 14.05 -30.17
C ILE A 84 9.49 14.43 -31.44
N ASP A 85 8.77 15.03 -32.38
CA ASP A 85 9.32 15.63 -33.61
C ASP A 85 10.28 16.79 -33.30
N ASP A 86 11.17 17.10 -34.25
CA ASP A 86 12.32 18.00 -34.09
C ASP A 86 12.01 19.39 -33.50
N ASP A 87 10.77 19.89 -33.59
CA ASP A 87 10.34 21.20 -33.06
C ASP A 87 9.35 21.11 -31.89
N GLY A 88 8.86 19.92 -31.54
CA GLY A 88 7.82 19.74 -30.52
C GLY A 88 8.26 20.07 -29.08
N TRP A 89 9.57 20.19 -28.84
CA TRP A 89 10.15 20.53 -27.54
C TRP A 89 10.41 22.04 -27.34
N VAL A 90 10.29 22.88 -28.39
CA VAL A 90 10.66 24.31 -28.33
C VAL A 90 9.83 25.10 -27.31
N ASN A 91 8.57 24.70 -27.12
CA ASN A 91 7.66 25.30 -26.13
C ASN A 91 7.48 24.42 -24.88
N ALA A 92 8.29 23.39 -24.72
CA ALA A 92 8.19 22.47 -23.59
C ALA A 92 8.83 23.06 -22.33
N TRP A 93 8.32 22.62 -21.17
CA TRP A 93 8.95 22.95 -19.89
C TRP A 93 10.31 22.26 -19.80
N GLY A 94 11.34 22.98 -19.37
CA GLY A 94 12.73 22.48 -19.32
C GLY A 94 13.74 23.32 -20.12
N GLY A 95 13.30 24.41 -20.74
CA GLY A 95 14.16 25.37 -21.41
C GLY A 95 14.36 25.05 -22.90
N PRO A 96 15.23 25.81 -23.60
CA PRO A 96 15.35 25.76 -25.05
C PRO A 96 16.20 24.58 -25.55
N SER A 97 16.28 23.49 -24.80
CA SER A 97 17.06 22.32 -25.21
C SER A 97 16.23 21.05 -25.02
N LEU A 98 16.37 20.12 -25.97
CA LEU A 98 15.76 18.79 -25.88
C LEU A 98 16.13 18.07 -24.58
N ALA A 99 17.39 18.17 -24.15
CA ALA A 99 17.86 17.55 -22.90
C ALA A 99 17.15 18.12 -21.66
N GLY A 100 16.99 19.44 -21.59
CA GLY A 100 16.28 20.09 -20.49
C GLY A 100 14.80 19.71 -20.46
N ALA A 101 14.13 19.71 -21.62
CA ALA A 101 12.75 19.27 -21.74
C ALA A 101 12.59 17.80 -21.32
N TRP A 102 13.47 16.92 -21.78
CA TRP A 102 13.46 15.51 -21.42
C TRP A 102 13.62 15.29 -19.91
N ILE A 103 14.58 15.96 -19.25
CA ILE A 103 14.82 15.81 -17.80
C ILE A 103 13.54 16.16 -17.01
N VAL A 104 12.88 17.26 -17.35
CA VAL A 104 11.64 17.68 -16.65
C VAL A 104 10.56 16.62 -16.80
N HIS A 105 10.33 16.11 -18.01
CA HIS A 105 9.29 15.11 -18.26
C HIS A 105 9.63 13.76 -17.62
N ALA A 106 10.90 13.36 -17.63
CA ALA A 106 11.37 12.16 -16.94
C ALA A 106 11.12 12.26 -15.43
N LEU A 107 11.45 13.41 -14.82
CA LEU A 107 11.20 13.66 -13.39
C LEU A 107 9.72 13.69 -13.05
N VAL A 108 8.88 14.32 -13.87
CA VAL A 108 7.42 14.33 -13.68
C VAL A 108 6.85 12.90 -13.78
N GLY A 109 7.30 12.13 -14.77
CA GLY A 109 6.91 10.72 -14.93
C GLY A 109 7.29 9.87 -13.70
N LEU A 110 8.55 9.95 -13.27
CA LEU A 110 9.06 9.26 -12.08
C LEU A 110 8.31 9.65 -10.81
N PHE A 111 8.08 10.96 -10.61
CA PHE A 111 7.33 11.46 -9.46
C PHE A 111 5.89 10.95 -9.46
N GLY A 112 5.19 11.04 -10.60
CA GLY A 112 3.83 10.53 -10.76
C GLY A 112 3.73 9.03 -10.49
N THR A 113 4.68 8.24 -11.01
CA THR A 113 4.79 6.80 -10.71
C THR A 113 5.01 6.56 -9.22
N GLY A 114 5.91 7.31 -8.58
CA GLY A 114 6.16 7.21 -7.13
C GLY A 114 4.90 7.48 -6.30
N VAL A 115 4.15 8.54 -6.63
CA VAL A 115 2.86 8.87 -5.98
C VAL A 115 1.85 7.73 -6.17
N ALA A 116 1.76 7.16 -7.36
CA ALA A 116 0.84 6.06 -7.62
C ALA A 116 1.23 4.77 -6.87
N MET A 117 2.52 4.47 -6.73
CA MET A 117 3.01 3.35 -5.90
C MET A 117 2.64 3.56 -4.42
N LEU A 118 2.83 4.77 -3.89
CA LEU A 118 2.37 5.10 -2.53
C LEU A 118 0.84 4.93 -2.39
N GLY A 119 0.08 5.32 -3.41
CA GLY A 119 -1.34 5.07 -3.50
C GLY A 119 -1.68 3.57 -3.40
N MET A 120 -0.97 2.72 -4.16
CA MET A 120 -1.15 1.26 -4.09
C MET A 120 -0.85 0.68 -2.71
N LEU A 121 0.21 1.15 -2.05
CA LEU A 121 0.51 0.75 -0.67
C LEU A 121 -0.64 1.14 0.29
N GLY A 122 -1.20 2.34 0.10
CA GLY A 122 -2.38 2.80 0.83
C GLY A 122 -3.61 1.91 0.61
N LEU A 123 -3.85 1.49 -0.64
CA LEU A 123 -4.93 0.55 -0.97
C LEU A 123 -4.69 -0.83 -0.37
N GLY A 124 -3.45 -1.35 -0.39
CA GLY A 124 -3.10 -2.61 0.28
C GLY A 124 -3.40 -2.57 1.78
N ALA A 125 -3.03 -1.47 2.44
CA ALA A 125 -3.37 -1.27 3.85
C ALA A 125 -4.89 -1.13 4.09
N MET A 126 -5.68 -0.78 3.07
CA MET A 126 -7.14 -0.77 3.14
C MET A 126 -7.72 -2.18 3.08
N ILE A 127 -7.20 -3.03 2.18
CA ILE A 127 -7.57 -4.45 2.07
C ILE A 127 -7.39 -5.12 3.42
N ASP A 128 -6.23 -4.94 4.06
CA ASP A 128 -5.94 -5.50 5.38
C ASP A 128 -6.96 -5.06 6.45
N ARG A 129 -7.41 -3.81 6.41
CA ARG A 129 -8.41 -3.29 7.36
C ARG A 129 -9.80 -3.87 7.10
N ILE A 130 -10.18 -4.01 5.83
CA ILE A 130 -11.46 -4.61 5.42
C ILE A 130 -11.48 -6.10 5.79
N ASP A 131 -10.38 -6.82 5.57
CA ASP A 131 -10.23 -8.25 5.89
C ASP A 131 -10.32 -8.51 7.40
N ARG A 132 -9.63 -7.71 8.22
CA ARG A 132 -9.74 -7.82 9.69
C ARG A 132 -11.19 -7.69 10.16
N ARG A 133 -11.93 -6.73 9.58
CA ARG A 133 -13.34 -6.53 9.94
C ARG A 133 -14.23 -7.68 9.43
N TYR A 134 -13.98 -8.17 8.23
CA TYR A 134 -14.69 -9.32 7.67
C TYR A 134 -14.53 -10.59 8.53
N LEU A 135 -13.31 -10.84 9.02
CA LEU A 135 -12.97 -11.95 9.90
C LEU A 135 -13.47 -11.77 11.35
N GLY A 136 -14.17 -10.67 11.66
CA GLY A 136 -14.72 -10.43 12.99
C GLY A 136 -13.69 -9.98 14.03
N ALA A 137 -12.46 -9.66 13.64
CA ALA A 137 -11.41 -9.18 14.54
C ALA A 137 -11.63 -7.73 15.04
N GLY A 138 -12.81 -7.15 14.78
CA GLY A 138 -13.09 -5.74 14.99
C GLY A 138 -12.34 -4.84 14.00
N GLY A 139 -12.37 -3.52 14.23
CA GLY A 139 -11.63 -2.56 13.43
C GLY A 139 -12.43 -1.31 13.07
N PRO A 140 -11.73 -0.28 12.56
CA PRO A 140 -12.37 0.97 12.20
C PRO A 140 -13.40 0.77 11.09
N VAL A 141 -14.48 1.55 11.13
CA VAL A 141 -15.58 1.44 10.17
C VAL A 141 -15.40 2.29 8.91
N TRP A 142 -14.52 3.30 8.99
CA TRP A 142 -14.22 4.24 7.92
C TRP A 142 -13.67 3.65 6.60
N PRO A 143 -12.99 2.47 6.56
CA PRO A 143 -12.53 1.90 5.29
C PRO A 143 -13.66 1.66 4.29
N VAL A 144 -14.87 1.34 4.78
CA VAL A 144 -16.04 1.09 3.93
C VAL A 144 -16.46 2.33 3.13
N PRO A 145 -16.83 3.47 3.76
CA PRO A 145 -17.16 4.67 3.01
C PRO A 145 -15.97 5.20 2.20
N LEU A 146 -14.73 5.05 2.68
CA LEU A 146 -13.57 5.52 1.93
C LEU A 146 -13.35 4.72 0.64
N THR A 147 -13.57 3.40 0.63
CA THR A 147 -13.53 2.60 -0.61
C THR A 147 -14.53 3.09 -1.65
N VAL A 148 -15.74 3.45 -1.22
CA VAL A 148 -16.78 3.99 -2.13
C VAL A 148 -16.33 5.34 -2.71
N VAL A 149 -15.82 6.24 -1.87
CA VAL A 149 -15.31 7.54 -2.30
C VAL A 149 -14.15 7.39 -3.28
N LEU A 150 -13.18 6.51 -2.99
CA LEU A 150 -12.02 6.28 -3.86
C LEU A 150 -12.43 5.72 -5.22
N ALA A 151 -13.38 4.79 -5.26
CA ALA A 151 -13.90 4.28 -6.53
C ALA A 151 -14.64 5.36 -7.32
N ALA A 152 -15.46 6.19 -6.65
CA ALA A 152 -16.11 7.33 -7.30
C ALA A 152 -15.09 8.32 -7.89
N ILE A 153 -14.04 8.65 -7.13
CA ILE A 153 -12.93 9.51 -7.61
C ILE A 153 -12.26 8.88 -8.84
N ALA A 154 -11.98 7.58 -8.83
CA ALA A 154 -11.38 6.90 -9.98
C ALA A 154 -12.28 6.94 -11.21
N VAL A 155 -13.60 6.75 -11.06
CA VAL A 155 -14.57 6.88 -12.17
C VAL A 155 -14.57 8.32 -12.72
N LEU A 156 -14.69 9.32 -11.84
CA LEU A 156 -14.69 10.72 -12.24
C LEU A 156 -13.39 11.13 -12.93
N PHE A 157 -12.25 10.64 -12.43
CA PHE A 157 -10.95 10.83 -13.06
C PHE A 157 -10.94 10.27 -14.49
N LEU A 158 -11.43 9.04 -14.72
CA LEU A 158 -11.47 8.45 -16.05
C LEU A 158 -12.41 9.21 -17.01
N ILE A 159 -13.56 9.69 -16.52
CA ILE A 159 -14.47 10.52 -17.31
C ILE A 159 -13.76 11.81 -17.72
N ALA A 160 -13.15 12.51 -16.75
CA ALA A 160 -12.43 13.75 -17.00
C ALA A 160 -11.26 13.54 -17.97
N TRP A 161 -10.46 12.51 -17.76
CA TRP A 161 -9.36 12.13 -18.65
C TRP A 161 -9.85 11.82 -20.07
N SER A 162 -10.90 11.02 -20.21
CA SER A 162 -11.45 10.66 -21.53
C SER A 162 -12.06 11.85 -22.27
N SER A 163 -12.47 12.89 -21.55
CA SER A 163 -12.94 14.14 -22.17
C SER A 163 -11.82 15.05 -22.67
N GLN A 164 -10.56 14.78 -22.29
CA GLN A 164 -9.37 15.53 -22.72
C GLN A 164 -8.68 14.94 -23.95
N ILE A 165 -8.99 13.67 -24.29
CA ILE A 165 -8.48 12.97 -25.48
C ILE A 165 -9.42 13.27 -26.64
#